data_AF-T0ULZ4-F1
#
_entry.id   AF-T0ULZ4-F1
#
_cell.length_a   1.000
_cell.length_b   1.000
_cell.length_c   1.000
_cell.angle_alpha   90.00
_cell.angle_beta   90.00
_cell.angle_gamma   90.00
#
_symmetry.space_group_name_H-M   'P 1'
#
loop_
_entity.id
_entity.type
_entity.pdbx_description
1 polymer ?
#
loop_
_entity_poly.entity_id
_entity_poly.type
_entity_poly.pdbx_seq_one_letter_code
_entity_poly.pdbx_strand_id
1 'polypeptide(L)'
;MSRSGNLSGLFILYPLIFLMYYGTMSDSELPMVLSRIIFYLGIIIWMISLSLTVWDFLHNNQVLVGLSTYFMFIYGLFVTPIVSTTAWGDGNLQFIILQEASIILYPIFLYAIAAYVLADKDGNFRSIKLRKIISTTYFIAPLLLAMFGLLMSYLVSEYYVIYLFWGLAMFCSIMLDLAWYMAFYPLRHKDDEGF
;
A
#
# COMPACT_ATOMS: atom_id res chain seq x y z
N MET A 1 14.13 7.24 -3.34
CA MET A 1 14.28 5.77 -3.47
C MET A 1 15.62 5.45 -4.12
N SER A 2 16.28 4.37 -3.70
CA SER A 2 17.54 3.92 -4.32
C SER A 2 17.24 2.98 -5.50
N ARG A 3 18.09 2.99 -6.53
CA ARG A 3 18.01 2.07 -7.68
C ARG A 3 18.02 0.60 -7.24
N SER A 4 18.86 0.27 -6.26
CA SER A 4 18.93 -1.07 -5.68
C SER A 4 17.60 -1.49 -5.05
N GLY A 5 16.92 -0.59 -4.32
CA GLY A 5 15.61 -0.88 -3.75
C GLY A 5 14.54 -1.16 -4.82
N ASN A 6 14.52 -0.37 -5.89
CA ASN A 6 13.60 -0.59 -7.01
C ASN A 6 13.88 -1.92 -7.73
N LEU A 7 15.15 -2.31 -7.93
CA LEU A 7 15.51 -3.61 -8.50
C LEU A 7 15.05 -4.78 -7.62
N SER A 8 15.27 -4.70 -6.30
CA SER A 8 14.77 -5.71 -5.36
C SER A 8 13.24 -5.79 -5.38
N GLY A 9 12.57 -4.63 -5.49
CA GLY A 9 11.12 -4.57 -5.70
C GLY A 9 10.69 -5.31 -6.97
N LEU A 10 11.31 -4.98 -8.10
CA LEU A 10 10.95 -5.47 -9.44
C LEU A 10 11.21 -6.96 -9.64
N PHE A 11 12.31 -7.49 -9.10
CA PHE A 11 12.76 -8.85 -9.38
C PHE A 11 12.54 -9.84 -8.24
N ILE A 12 12.24 -9.38 -7.02
CA ILE A 12 12.07 -10.26 -5.86
C ILE A 12 10.67 -10.08 -5.26
N LEU A 13 10.35 -8.88 -4.77
CA LEU A 13 9.11 -8.66 -4.02
C LEU A 13 7.88 -8.73 -4.93
N TYR A 14 7.92 -8.08 -6.09
CA TYR A 14 6.79 -8.03 -7.00
C TYR A 14 6.42 -9.41 -7.56
N PRO A 15 7.37 -10.22 -8.09
CA PRO A 15 7.05 -11.57 -8.55
C PRO A 15 6.53 -12.47 -7.43
N LEU A 16 7.04 -12.32 -6.21
CA LEU A 16 6.57 -13.09 -5.06
C LEU A 16 5.10 -12.78 -4.73
N ILE A 17 4.72 -11.50 -4.66
CA ILE A 17 3.32 -11.10 -4.43
C ILE A 17 2.42 -11.56 -5.57
N PHE A 18 2.88 -11.39 -6.81
CA PHE A 18 2.17 -11.83 -8.01
C PHE A 18 1.92 -13.33 -8.03
N LEU A 19 2.93 -14.14 -7.66
CA LEU A 19 2.81 -15.59 -7.59
C LEU A 19 1.87 -16.04 -6.47
N MET A 20 1.92 -15.39 -5.29
CA MET A 20 0.97 -15.68 -4.22
C MET A 20 -0.47 -15.43 -4.67
N TYR A 21 -0.72 -14.31 -5.36
CA TYR A 21 -2.03 -14.03 -5.93
C TYR A 21 -2.48 -15.08 -6.94
N TYR A 22 -1.61 -15.42 -7.88
CA TYR A 22 -1.89 -16.46 -8.87
C TYR A 22 -2.23 -17.80 -8.21
N GLY A 23 -1.52 -18.15 -7.13
CA GLY A 23 -1.77 -19.37 -6.36
C GLY A 23 -3.10 -19.36 -5.62
N THR A 24 -3.60 -18.20 -5.19
CA THR A 24 -4.85 -18.10 -4.41
C THR A 24 -6.08 -17.70 -5.22
N MET A 25 -5.93 -17.17 -6.44
CA MET A 25 -7.04 -16.51 -7.14
C MET A 25 -8.23 -17.43 -7.51
N SER A 26 -8.04 -18.77 -7.53
CA SER A 26 -9.10 -19.75 -7.75
C SER A 26 -9.94 -20.05 -6.52
N ASP A 27 -9.36 -19.81 -5.34
CA ASP A 27 -9.92 -20.22 -4.05
C ASP A 27 -10.67 -19.05 -3.38
N SER A 28 -10.57 -17.86 -3.97
CA SER A 28 -11.31 -16.67 -3.56
C SER A 28 -12.74 -16.69 -4.11
N GLU A 29 -13.70 -16.14 -3.35
CA GLU A 29 -15.07 -15.87 -3.83
C GLU A 29 -15.16 -14.73 -4.86
N LEU A 30 -14.03 -14.10 -5.21
CA LEU A 30 -13.98 -13.11 -6.30
C LEU A 30 -14.46 -13.71 -7.62
N PRO A 31 -15.29 -12.98 -8.39
CA PRO A 31 -15.66 -13.42 -9.74
C PRO A 31 -14.41 -13.69 -10.58
N MET A 32 -14.31 -14.87 -11.17
CA MET A 32 -13.11 -15.29 -11.92
C MET A 32 -12.72 -14.32 -13.05
N VAL A 33 -13.70 -13.61 -13.63
CA VAL A 33 -13.45 -12.54 -14.61
C VAL A 33 -12.67 -11.39 -13.99
N LEU A 34 -13.06 -10.94 -12.79
CA LEU A 34 -12.35 -9.90 -12.05
C LEU A 34 -10.96 -10.37 -11.63
N SER A 35 -10.82 -11.61 -11.16
CA SER A 35 -9.52 -12.18 -10.81
C SER A 35 -8.56 -12.21 -12.00
N ARG A 36 -9.05 -12.57 -13.19
CA ARG A 36 -8.26 -12.52 -14.43
C ARG A 36 -7.85 -11.10 -14.81
N ILE A 37 -8.73 -10.11 -14.62
CA ILE A 37 -8.39 -8.70 -14.87
C ILE A 37 -7.24 -8.26 -13.96
N ILE A 38 -7.32 -8.57 -12.66
CA ILE A 38 -6.28 -8.23 -11.68
C ILE A 38 -4.95 -8.92 -12.04
N PHE A 39 -5.00 -10.18 -12.48
CA PHE A 39 -3.83 -10.92 -12.95
C PHE A 39 -3.17 -10.23 -14.15
N TYR A 40 -3.94 -9.88 -15.19
CA TYR A 40 -3.39 -9.19 -16.37
C TYR A 40 -2.89 -7.79 -16.05
N LEU A 41 -3.56 -7.06 -15.16
CA LEU A 41 -3.08 -5.77 -14.65
C LEU A 41 -1.72 -5.92 -13.97
N GLY A 42 -1.49 -7.01 -13.23
CA GLY A 42 -0.19 -7.30 -12.64
C GLY A 42 0.91 -7.43 -13.70
N ILE A 43 0.67 -8.21 -14.75
CA ILE A 43 1.64 -8.36 -15.86
C ILE A 43 1.94 -6.99 -16.50
N ILE A 44 0.91 -6.19 -16.76
CA ILE A 44 1.05 -4.87 -17.37
C ILE A 44 1.88 -3.94 -16.47
N ILE A 45 1.56 -3.89 -15.16
CA ILE A 45 2.29 -3.07 -14.19
C ILE A 45 3.77 -3.49 -14.14
N TRP A 46 4.06 -4.78 -14.09
CA TRP A 46 5.42 -5.27 -14.09
C TRP A 46 6.21 -4.84 -15.33
N MET A 47 5.62 -4.99 -16.51
CA MET A 47 6.24 -4.59 -17.79
C MET A 47 6.48 -3.07 -17.87
N ILE A 48 5.54 -2.26 -17.37
CA ILE A 48 5.69 -0.81 -17.28
C ILE A 48 6.82 -0.46 -16.31
N SER A 49 6.83 -1.02 -15.10
CA SER A 49 7.87 -0.77 -14.09
C SER A 49 9.26 -1.20 -14.58
N LEU A 50 9.35 -2.32 -15.31
CA LEU A 50 10.58 -2.77 -15.94
C LEU A 50 11.06 -1.77 -17.00
N SER A 51 10.15 -1.32 -17.87
CA SER A 51 10.46 -0.33 -18.92
C SER A 51 10.93 1.00 -18.31
N LEU A 52 10.27 1.48 -17.26
CA LEU A 52 10.66 2.69 -16.52
C LEU A 52 12.04 2.54 -15.87
N THR A 53 12.34 1.37 -15.32
CA THR A 53 13.65 1.07 -14.71
C THR A 53 14.75 1.04 -15.77
N VAL A 54 14.52 0.42 -16.93
CA VAL A 54 15.47 0.43 -18.05
C VAL A 54 15.70 1.86 -18.54
N TRP A 55 14.63 2.65 -18.67
CA TRP A 55 14.75 4.04 -19.09
C TRP A 55 15.53 4.90 -18.08
N ASP A 56 15.34 4.70 -16.77
CA ASP A 56 16.17 5.33 -15.73
C ASP A 56 17.65 5.02 -15.95
N PHE A 57 18.02 3.75 -16.19
CA PHE A 57 19.42 3.40 -16.44
C PHE A 57 20.01 4.09 -17.67
N LEU A 58 19.21 4.32 -18.71
CA LEU A 58 19.65 4.97 -19.94
C LEU A 58 19.77 6.51 -19.81
N HIS A 59 18.89 7.13 -19.01
CA HIS A 59 18.76 8.60 -18.95
C HIS A 59 19.09 9.20 -17.57
N ASN A 60 19.52 8.37 -16.63
CA ASN A 60 19.85 8.73 -15.26
C ASN A 60 18.74 9.54 -14.54
N ASN A 61 17.47 9.20 -14.76
CA ASN A 61 16.32 9.98 -14.29
C ASN A 61 15.62 9.30 -13.10
N GLN A 62 15.88 9.82 -11.90
CA GLN A 62 15.40 9.25 -10.64
C GLN A 62 13.87 9.29 -10.47
N VAL A 63 13.15 10.14 -11.20
CA VAL A 63 11.68 10.17 -11.21
C VAL A 63 11.11 8.83 -11.68
N LEU A 64 11.75 8.19 -12.66
CA LEU A 64 11.27 6.94 -13.25
C LEU A 64 11.40 5.76 -12.28
N VAL A 65 12.44 5.78 -11.44
CA VAL A 65 12.59 4.84 -10.32
C VAL A 65 11.45 5.00 -9.32
N GLY A 66 11.09 6.25 -9.00
CA GLY A 66 9.96 6.58 -8.14
C GLY A 66 8.64 6.05 -8.69
N LEU A 67 8.35 6.31 -9.97
CA LEU A 67 7.14 5.83 -10.65
C LEU A 67 7.09 4.30 -10.74
N SER A 68 8.20 3.65 -11.11
CA SER A 68 8.30 2.19 -11.14
C SER A 68 7.93 1.57 -9.79
N THR A 69 8.53 2.09 -8.72
CA THR A 69 8.28 1.58 -7.37
C THR A 69 6.85 1.86 -6.92
N TYR A 70 6.30 3.02 -7.27
CA TYR A 70 4.93 3.40 -6.94
C TYR A 70 3.90 2.46 -7.56
N PHE A 71 4.01 2.16 -8.86
CA PHE A 71 3.08 1.23 -9.52
C PHE A 71 3.13 -0.18 -8.92
N MET A 72 4.34 -0.68 -8.63
CA MET A 72 4.51 -1.97 -7.97
C MET A 72 3.89 -1.99 -6.57
N PHE A 73 4.04 -0.89 -5.82
CA PHE A 73 3.52 -0.78 -4.46
C PHE A 73 1.99 -0.75 -4.43
N ILE A 74 1.34 0.01 -5.33
CA ILE A 74 -0.12 0.02 -5.46
C ILE A 74 -0.66 -1.38 -5.72
N TYR A 75 -0.05 -2.10 -6.66
CA TYR A 75 -0.48 -3.46 -6.98
C TYR A 75 -0.38 -4.37 -5.75
N GLY A 76 0.73 -4.31 -5.03
CA GLY A 76 0.92 -5.09 -3.81
C GLY A 76 -0.13 -4.78 -2.75
N LEU A 77 -0.50 -3.50 -2.57
CA LEU A 77 -1.53 -3.10 -1.62
C LEU A 77 -2.92 -3.62 -1.96
N PHE A 78 -3.28 -3.68 -3.24
CA PHE A 78 -4.57 -4.18 -3.68
C PHE A 78 -4.66 -5.72 -3.68
N VAL A 79 -3.52 -6.39 -3.82
CA VAL A 79 -3.47 -7.86 -3.92
C VAL A 79 -3.29 -8.54 -2.58
N THR A 80 -2.51 -7.94 -1.67
CA THR A 80 -2.21 -8.53 -0.35
C THR A 80 -3.48 -8.84 0.48
N PRO A 81 -4.51 -7.98 0.53
CA PRO A 81 -5.74 -8.27 1.26
C PRO A 81 -6.48 -9.48 0.70
N ILE A 82 -6.59 -9.55 -0.64
CA ILE A 82 -7.20 -10.68 -1.34
C ILE A 82 -6.48 -11.99 -0.98
N VAL A 83 -5.15 -12.01 -1.09
CA VAL A 83 -4.33 -13.18 -0.75
C VAL A 83 -4.51 -13.55 0.72
N SER A 84 -4.49 -12.56 1.62
CA SER A 84 -4.60 -12.78 3.06
C SER A 84 -5.95 -13.35 3.47
N THR A 85 -7.04 -12.83 2.90
CA THR A 85 -8.40 -13.33 3.17
C THR A 85 -8.61 -14.70 2.53
N THR A 86 -8.01 -14.96 1.37
CA THR A 86 -8.12 -16.28 0.74
C THR A 86 -7.32 -17.33 1.49
N ALA A 87 -6.13 -17.01 1.98
CA ALA A 87 -5.30 -17.94 2.73
C ALA A 87 -5.79 -18.18 4.17
N TRP A 88 -6.45 -17.19 4.81
CA TRP A 88 -6.73 -17.22 6.25
C TRP A 88 -8.18 -16.87 6.63
N GLY A 89 -9.06 -16.62 5.67
CA GLY A 89 -10.43 -16.14 5.88
C GLY A 89 -11.42 -16.69 4.86
N ASP A 90 -11.17 -17.92 4.37
CA ASP A 90 -11.99 -18.67 3.41
C ASP A 90 -12.30 -17.93 2.10
N GLY A 91 -11.55 -16.88 1.77
CA GLY A 91 -11.70 -16.15 0.51
C GLY A 91 -12.99 -15.31 0.41
N ASN A 92 -13.64 -15.03 1.53
CA ASN A 92 -14.96 -14.38 1.55
C ASN A 92 -14.95 -12.97 0.92
N LEU A 93 -15.84 -12.75 -0.05
CA LEU A 93 -15.90 -11.52 -0.83
C LEU A 93 -16.19 -10.29 0.02
N GLN A 94 -17.03 -10.40 1.06
CA GLN A 94 -17.36 -9.27 1.94
C GLN A 94 -16.13 -8.78 2.70
N PHE A 95 -15.29 -9.70 3.18
CA PHE A 95 -14.05 -9.36 3.86
C PHE A 95 -13.03 -8.72 2.92
N ILE A 96 -12.89 -9.26 1.71
CA ILE A 96 -12.03 -8.66 0.67
C ILE A 96 -12.46 -7.22 0.39
N ILE A 97 -13.75 -6.98 0.12
CA ILE A 97 -14.28 -5.64 -0.15
C ILE A 97 -14.04 -4.71 1.04
N LEU A 98 -14.24 -5.20 2.27
CA LEU A 98 -14.06 -4.41 3.48
C LEU A 98 -12.59 -4.00 3.68
N GLN A 99 -11.64 -4.90 3.44
CA GLN A 99 -10.22 -4.60 3.51
C GLN A 99 -9.80 -3.58 2.44
N GLU A 100 -10.22 -3.77 1.18
CA GLU A 100 -9.91 -2.86 0.07
C GLU A 100 -10.53 -1.47 0.28
N ALA A 101 -11.79 -1.41 0.69
CA ALA A 101 -12.45 -0.15 1.02
C ALA A 101 -11.72 0.58 2.15
N SER A 102 -11.23 -0.15 3.15
CA SER A 102 -10.48 0.42 4.26
C SER A 102 -9.13 0.99 3.85
N ILE A 103 -8.41 0.34 2.93
CA ILE A 103 -7.14 0.85 2.40
C ILE A 103 -7.30 2.26 1.81
N ILE A 104 -8.42 2.52 1.13
CA ILE A 104 -8.72 3.81 0.49
C ILE A 104 -9.31 4.80 1.51
N LEU A 105 -10.32 4.37 2.26
CA LEU A 105 -11.09 5.26 3.13
C LEU A 105 -10.30 5.69 4.37
N TYR A 106 -9.46 4.81 4.91
CA TYR A 106 -8.68 5.07 6.12
C TYR A 106 -7.78 6.32 5.99
N PRO A 107 -6.91 6.46 4.97
CA PRO A 107 -6.12 7.68 4.80
C PRO A 107 -6.99 8.91 4.55
N ILE A 108 -8.10 8.79 3.80
CA ILE A 108 -9.01 9.91 3.52
C ILE A 108 -9.65 10.45 4.82
N PHE A 109 -10.24 9.57 5.63
CA PHE A 109 -10.87 9.96 6.89
C PHE A 109 -9.86 10.61 7.83
N LEU A 110 -8.66 10.04 7.92
CA LEU A 110 -7.63 10.61 8.76
C LEU A 110 -7.16 11.97 8.24
N TYR A 111 -6.98 12.15 6.93
CA TYR A 111 -6.67 13.45 6.34
C TYR A 111 -7.74 14.49 6.64
N ALA A 112 -9.02 14.14 6.54
CA ALA A 112 -10.12 15.02 6.89
C ALA A 112 -10.10 15.40 8.39
N ILE A 113 -9.88 14.42 9.28
CA ILE A 113 -9.76 14.66 10.73
C ILE A 113 -8.58 15.57 11.03
N ALA A 114 -7.41 15.29 10.46
CA ALA A 114 -6.22 16.09 10.66
C ALA A 114 -6.41 17.51 10.13
N ALA A 115 -7.00 17.69 8.95
CA ALA A 115 -7.32 19.01 8.42
C ALA A 115 -8.28 19.77 9.36
N TYR A 116 -9.35 19.14 9.83
CA TYR A 116 -10.33 19.77 10.72
C TYR A 116 -9.74 20.14 12.10
N VAL A 117 -8.91 19.26 12.67
CA VAL A 117 -8.35 19.48 14.01
C VAL A 117 -7.13 20.40 13.97
N LEU A 118 -6.31 20.32 12.92
CA LEU A 118 -5.03 21.02 12.84
C LEU A 118 -5.08 22.33 12.07
N ALA A 119 -5.98 22.50 11.10
CA ALA A 119 -6.04 23.76 10.36
C ALA A 119 -6.82 24.80 11.16
N ASP A 120 -6.24 25.99 11.28
CA ASP A 120 -7.01 27.15 11.69
C ASP A 120 -7.88 27.66 10.53
N LYS A 121 -8.77 28.61 10.80
CA LYS A 121 -9.63 29.28 9.80
C LYS A 121 -8.87 29.82 8.57
N ASP A 122 -7.58 30.08 8.73
CA ASP A 122 -6.68 30.60 7.68
C ASP A 122 -5.83 29.49 7.01
N GLY A 123 -6.10 28.21 7.28
CA GLY A 123 -5.39 27.07 6.69
C GLY A 123 -4.02 26.74 7.30
N ASN A 124 -3.61 27.47 8.33
CA ASN A 124 -2.33 27.26 9.02
C ASN A 124 -2.44 26.17 10.10
N PHE A 125 -1.37 25.40 10.31
CA PHE A 125 -1.32 24.43 11.41
C PHE A 125 -1.38 25.13 12.78
N ARG A 126 -2.41 24.82 13.57
CA ARG A 126 -2.66 25.36 14.93
C ARG A 126 -1.53 25.08 15.92
N SER A 127 -0.82 23.95 15.79
CA SER A 127 0.33 23.62 16.64
C SER A 127 1.17 22.48 16.07
N ILE A 128 2.51 22.64 16.11
CA ILE A 128 3.48 21.59 15.78
C ILE A 128 3.32 20.38 16.71
N LYS A 129 2.94 20.59 17.99
CA LYS A 129 2.74 19.53 18.98
C LYS A 129 1.50 18.69 18.64
N LEU A 130 0.40 19.34 18.23
CA LEU A 130 -0.81 18.64 17.78
C LEU A 130 -0.57 17.87 16.48
N ARG A 131 0.18 18.43 15.52
CA ARG A 131 0.59 17.73 14.30
C ARG A 131 1.35 16.43 14.62
N LYS A 132 2.27 16.47 15.59
CA LYS A 132 3.05 15.30 16.02
C LYS A 132 2.19 14.24 16.71
N ILE A 133 1.27 14.64 17.60
CA ILE A 133 0.34 13.71 18.26
C ILE A 133 -0.55 13.03 17.23
N ILE A 134 -1.18 13.82 16.35
CA ILE A 134 -2.11 13.31 15.35
C ILE A 134 -1.39 12.36 14.39
N SER A 135 -0.23 12.75 13.82
CA SER A 135 0.59 11.84 12.98
C SER A 135 1.00 10.55 13.69
N THR A 136 1.14 10.54 15.01
CA THR A 136 1.39 9.32 15.78
C THR A 136 0.12 8.46 15.85
N THR A 137 -1.06 9.07 16.03
CA THR A 137 -2.36 8.39 16.04
C THR A 137 -2.68 7.69 14.70
N TYR A 138 -2.18 8.19 13.56
CA TYR A 138 -2.31 7.51 12.25
C TYR A 138 -1.77 6.08 12.29
N PHE A 139 -0.69 5.84 13.05
CA PHE A 139 -0.06 4.52 13.11
C PHE A 139 -0.66 3.62 14.20
N ILE A 140 -1.38 4.20 15.17
CA ILE A 140 -1.89 3.46 16.33
C ILE A 140 -3.08 2.57 15.96
N ALA A 141 -4.05 3.05 15.19
CA ALA A 141 -5.26 2.26 14.92
C ALA A 141 -4.99 0.97 14.12
N PRO A 142 -4.16 0.97 13.05
CA PRO A 142 -3.83 -0.25 12.31
C PRO A 142 -2.98 -1.20 13.16
N LEU A 143 -2.09 -0.64 14.00
CA LEU A 143 -1.29 -1.40 14.95
C LEU A 143 -2.16 -2.09 16.02
N LEU A 144 -3.14 -1.39 16.56
CA LEU A 144 -4.09 -1.95 17.53
C LEU A 144 -4.93 -3.06 16.90
N LEU A 145 -5.40 -2.88 15.66
CA LEU A 145 -6.11 -3.94 14.95
C LEU A 145 -5.21 -5.16 14.72
N ALA A 146 -3.95 -4.93 14.34
CA ALA A 146 -2.97 -6.00 14.16
C ALA A 146 -2.70 -6.76 15.47
N MET A 147 -2.48 -6.04 16.57
CA MET A 147 -2.28 -6.61 17.90
C MET A 147 -3.51 -7.38 18.39
N PHE A 148 -4.71 -6.84 18.17
CA PHE A 148 -5.96 -7.50 18.52
C PHE A 148 -6.15 -8.79 17.71
N GLY A 149 -5.92 -8.75 16.39
CA GLY A 149 -5.98 -9.92 15.53
C GLY A 149 -5.02 -11.02 15.98
N LEU A 150 -3.79 -10.67 16.33
CA LEU A 150 -2.78 -11.60 16.85
C LEU A 150 -3.17 -12.18 18.22
N LEU A 151 -3.68 -11.35 19.12
CA LEU A 151 -4.10 -11.80 20.45
C LEU A 151 -5.28 -12.78 20.34
N MET A 152 -6.30 -12.43 19.55
CA MET A 152 -7.49 -13.25 19.37
C MET A 152 -7.21 -14.51 18.56
N SER A 153 -6.24 -14.49 17.64
CA SER A 153 -5.84 -15.70 16.93
C SER A 153 -5.18 -16.71 17.86
N TYR A 154 -4.37 -16.24 18.80
CA TYR A 154 -3.74 -17.07 19.80
C TYR A 154 -4.71 -17.57 20.88
N LEU A 155 -5.64 -16.71 21.34
CA LEU A 155 -6.52 -17.03 22.47
C LEU A 155 -7.86 -17.67 22.09
N VAL A 156 -8.37 -17.44 20.88
CA VAL A 156 -9.76 -17.78 20.52
C VAL A 156 -9.81 -18.67 19.28
N SER A 157 -9.32 -18.20 18.13
CA SER A 157 -9.43 -18.95 16.86
C SER A 157 -8.53 -18.37 15.78
N GLU A 158 -7.93 -19.24 14.97
CA GLU A 158 -7.12 -18.86 13.79
C GLU A 158 -7.87 -17.95 12.81
N TYR A 159 -9.20 -17.97 12.81
CA TYR A 159 -10.04 -17.03 12.06
C TYR A 159 -9.63 -15.56 12.26
N TYR A 160 -9.17 -15.17 13.45
CA TYR A 160 -8.80 -13.78 13.73
C TYR A 160 -7.50 -13.30 13.05
N VAL A 161 -6.75 -14.21 12.42
CA VAL A 161 -5.56 -13.86 11.61
C VAL A 161 -5.91 -12.89 10.48
N ILE A 162 -7.15 -12.91 9.98
CA ILE A 162 -7.63 -11.95 8.98
C ILE A 162 -7.52 -10.49 9.46
N TYR A 163 -7.75 -10.23 10.75
CA TYR A 163 -7.65 -8.88 11.32
C TYR A 163 -6.20 -8.44 11.52
N LEU A 164 -5.28 -9.39 11.74
CA LEU A 164 -3.85 -9.11 11.75
C LEU A 164 -3.40 -8.57 10.39
N PHE A 165 -3.72 -9.29 9.32
CA PHE A 165 -3.37 -8.88 7.96
C PHE A 165 -4.11 -7.63 7.50
N TRP A 166 -5.36 -7.44 7.92
CA TRP A 166 -6.09 -6.20 7.66
C TRP A 166 -5.44 -4.98 8.33
N GLY A 167 -5.02 -5.10 9.59
CA GLY A 167 -4.28 -4.05 10.29
C GLY A 167 -2.96 -3.71 9.59
N LEU A 168 -2.20 -4.73 9.16
CA LEU A 168 -0.97 -4.53 8.38
C LEU A 168 -1.23 -3.88 7.02
N ALA A 169 -2.29 -4.26 6.30
CA ALA A 169 -2.64 -3.68 5.02
C ALA A 169 -3.03 -2.19 5.15
N MET A 170 -3.80 -1.83 6.18
CA MET A 170 -4.10 -0.44 6.51
C MET A 170 -2.86 0.36 6.92
N PHE A 171 -1.92 -0.26 7.63
CA PHE A 171 -0.64 0.40 7.93
C PHE A 171 0.14 0.71 6.64
N CYS A 172 0.17 -0.23 5.70
CA CYS A 172 0.83 -0.05 4.41
C CYS A 172 0.10 1.00 3.53
N SER A 173 -1.22 1.18 3.66
CA SER A 173 -1.95 2.22 2.91
C SER A 173 -1.59 3.65 3.32
N ILE A 174 -1.17 3.86 4.57
CA ILE A 174 -0.60 5.15 5.00
C ILE A 174 0.72 5.44 4.28
N MET A 175 1.52 4.40 4.01
CA MET A 175 2.79 4.53 3.27
C MET A 175 2.56 4.89 1.80
N LEU A 176 1.35 4.69 1.26
CA LEU A 176 0.99 5.01 -0.12
C LEU A 176 1.05 6.51 -0.37
N ASP A 177 0.59 7.29 0.61
CA ASP A 177 0.65 8.75 0.56
C ASP A 177 2.10 9.25 0.69
N LEU A 178 2.89 8.64 1.57
CA LEU A 178 4.33 8.89 1.67
C LEU A 178 5.08 8.51 0.39
N ALA A 179 4.73 7.39 -0.23
CA ALA A 179 5.28 6.91 -1.49
C ALA A 179 4.91 7.83 -2.66
N TRP A 180 3.71 8.40 -2.66
CA TRP A 180 3.30 9.44 -3.60
C TRP A 180 4.22 10.66 -3.49
N TYR A 181 4.40 11.20 -2.28
CA TYR A 181 5.33 12.31 -2.07
C TYR A 181 6.75 11.97 -2.50
N MET A 182 7.23 10.75 -2.24
CA MET A 182 8.57 10.29 -2.62
C MET A 182 8.74 10.08 -4.14
N ALA A 183 7.70 9.61 -4.84
CA ALA A 183 7.75 9.39 -6.29
C ALA A 183 7.81 10.72 -7.06
N PHE A 184 7.09 11.74 -6.56
CA PHE A 184 7.08 13.08 -7.15
C PHE A 184 8.11 14.04 -6.51
N TYR A 185 8.81 13.62 -5.45
CA TYR A 185 9.85 14.42 -4.79
C TYR A 185 10.94 14.92 -5.76
N PRO A 186 11.50 14.07 -6.66
CA PRO A 186 12.55 14.52 -7.59
C PRO A 186 12.01 15.49 -8.65
N LEU A 187 10.72 15.45 -8.99
CA LEU A 187 10.11 16.44 -9.90
C LEU A 187 10.08 17.85 -9.29
N ARG A 188 10.01 17.94 -7.96
CA ARG A 188 9.95 19.22 -7.23
C ARG A 188 11.32 19.80 -6.89
N HIS A 189 12.36 18.98 -6.88
CA HIS A 189 13.74 19.36 -6.56
C HIS A 189 14.67 19.14 -7.77
N LYS A 190 14.10 19.15 -8.98
CA LYS A 190 14.84 18.97 -10.23
C LYS A 190 15.91 20.06 -10.45
N ASP A 191 15.72 21.23 -9.82
CA ASP A 191 16.68 22.34 -9.83
C ASP A 191 17.77 22.20 -8.76
N ASP A 192 17.57 21.35 -7.73
CA ASP A 192 18.58 21.03 -6.72
C ASP A 192 19.50 19.88 -7.18
N GLU A 193 19.07 19.12 -8.19
CA GLU A 193 19.88 18.17 -8.94
C GLU A 193 20.74 18.94 -9.96
N GLY A 194 21.66 19.77 -9.45
CA GLY A 194 22.57 20.57 -10.28
C GLY A 194 23.33 19.73 -11.30
N PHE A 195 23.02 19.97 -12.58
CA PHE A 195 23.88 19.79 -13.75
C PHE A 195 23.65 20.96 -14.71
#